data_AF-A0A7S4FXJ2-F1
#
_entry.id   AF-A0A7S4FXJ2-F1
#
_cell.length_a   1.000
_cell.length_b   1.000
_cell.length_c   1.000
_cell.angle_alpha   90.00
_cell.angle_beta   90.00
_cell.angle_gamma   90.00
#
_symmetry.space_group_name_H-M   'P 1'
#
loop_
_entity.id
_entity.type
_entity.pdbx_description
1 polymer ?
#
loop_
_entity_poly.entity_id
_entity_poly.type
_entity_poly.pdbx_seq_one_letter_code
_entity_poly.pdbx_strand_id
1 'polypeptide(L)'
;MLFNQMMYAMMVIETVLVLFLCIPLPSNTVRGFVVNCYRTLWMGSRTVQGIFGTFLVLQVWAFGDSMRTLERLKDKETSNDIVSVMEHNRILRNQRNAYISGFGLFMFFLCCRLVYLMNKLHQEREKEKAHEADQNKDD
;
A
#
# COMPACT_ATOMS: atom_id res chain seq x y z
N MET A 1 22.10 -0.51 -5.61
CA MET A 1 21.24 -1.21 -6.60
C MET A 1 20.28 -2.19 -5.92
N LEU A 2 20.78 -3.07 -5.04
CA LEU A 2 19.95 -4.02 -4.28
C LEU A 2 18.76 -3.39 -3.52
N PHE A 3 18.98 -2.25 -2.85
CA PHE A 3 17.90 -1.55 -2.13
C PHE A 3 16.70 -1.20 -3.03
N ASN A 4 16.95 -0.64 -4.21
CA ASN A 4 15.87 -0.27 -5.15
C ASN A 4 15.13 -1.50 -5.70
N GLN A 5 15.84 -2.62 -5.88
CA GLN A 5 15.22 -3.89 -6.31
C GLN A 5 14.33 -4.46 -5.21
N MET A 6 14.76 -4.41 -3.96
CA MET A 6 13.95 -4.82 -2.80
C MET A 6 12.68 -3.97 -2.67
N MET A 7 12.81 -2.65 -2.79
CA MET A 7 11.67 -1.73 -2.76
C MET A 7 10.67 -2.00 -3.89
N TYR A 8 11.17 -2.30 -5.10
CA TYR A 8 10.32 -2.65 -6.23
C TYR A 8 9.60 -4.00 -6.02
N ALA A 9 10.31 -5.02 -5.55
CA ALA A 9 9.70 -6.32 -5.25
C ALA A 9 8.58 -6.20 -4.21
N MET A 10 8.81 -5.42 -3.16
CA MET A 10 7.79 -5.13 -2.14
C MET A 10 6.58 -4.41 -2.73
N MET A 11 6.80 -3.39 -3.58
CA MET A 11 5.71 -2.68 -4.26
C MET A 11 4.87 -3.63 -5.13
N VAL A 12 5.49 -4.59 -5.82
CA VAL A 12 4.78 -5.61 -6.61
C VAL A 12 3.95 -6.52 -5.70
N ILE A 13 4.52 -6.97 -4.57
CA ILE A 13 3.79 -7.79 -3.59
C ILE A 13 2.58 -7.02 -3.03
N GLU A 14 2.76 -5.76 -2.62
CA GLU A 14 1.67 -4.90 -2.16
C GLU A 14 0.60 -4.74 -3.22
N THR A 15 0.99 -4.55 -4.48
CA THR A 15 0.05 -4.42 -5.61
C THR A 15 -0.77 -5.69 -5.79
N VAL A 16 -0.14 -6.87 -5.73
CA VAL A 16 -0.83 -8.16 -5.83
C VAL A 16 -1.79 -8.34 -4.65
N LEU A 17 -1.38 -7.98 -3.43
CA LEU A 17 -2.25 -8.05 -2.25
C LEU A 17 -3.45 -7.11 -2.35
N VAL A 18 -3.25 -5.88 -2.79
CA VAL A 18 -4.33 -4.91 -3.04
C VAL A 18 -5.29 -5.45 -4.09
N LEU A 19 -4.77 -5.94 -5.22
CA LEU A 19 -5.60 -6.48 -6.29
C LEU A 19 -6.41 -7.68 -5.82
N PHE A 20 -5.79 -8.59 -5.07
CA PHE A 20 -6.47 -9.72 -4.45
C PHE A 20 -7.60 -9.27 -3.50
N LEU A 21 -7.36 -8.23 -2.71
CA LEU A 21 -8.36 -7.67 -1.79
C LEU A 21 -9.48 -6.90 -2.51
N CYS A 22 -9.20 -6.35 -3.70
CA CYS A 22 -10.16 -5.68 -4.57
C CYS A 22 -11.06 -6.65 -5.36
N ILE A 23 -10.75 -7.94 -5.40
CA ILE A 23 -11.60 -8.92 -6.11
C ILE A 23 -12.99 -8.90 -5.45
N PRO A 24 -14.06 -8.60 -6.21
CA PRO A 24 -15.42 -8.60 -5.68
C PRO A 24 -15.82 -10.05 -5.37
N LEU A 25 -15.75 -10.44 -4.09
CA LEU A 25 -16.14 -11.76 -3.64
C LEU A 25 -17.67 -11.82 -3.46
N PRO A 26 -18.38 -12.70 -4.19
CA PRO A 26 -19.84 -12.76 -4.14
C PRO A 26 -20.40 -13.36 -2.84
N SER A 27 -19.60 -14.14 -2.10
CA SER A 27 -20.04 -14.84 -0.90
C SER A 27 -19.57 -14.16 0.40
N ASN A 28 -20.51 -13.91 1.32
CA ASN A 28 -20.24 -13.31 2.64
C ASN A 28 -19.26 -14.16 3.47
N THR A 29 -19.29 -15.49 3.32
CA THR A 29 -18.41 -16.43 4.02
C THR A 29 -16.97 -16.31 3.54
N VAL A 30 -16.77 -16.18 2.22
CA VAL A 30 -15.43 -16.03 1.62
C VAL A 30 -14.86 -14.65 1.98
N ARG A 31 -15.70 -13.61 2.04
CA ARG A 31 -15.30 -12.27 2.46
C ARG A 31 -14.87 -12.22 3.92
N GLY A 32 -15.61 -12.86 4.82
CA GLY A 32 -15.23 -13.03 6.23
C GLY A 32 -13.92 -13.80 6.38
N PHE A 33 -13.73 -14.87 5.60
CA PHE A 33 -12.47 -15.61 5.58
C PHE A 33 -11.29 -14.76 5.12
N VAL A 34 -11.43 -13.96 4.05
CA VAL A 34 -10.36 -13.08 3.55
C VAL A 34 -10.03 -11.97 4.55
N VAL A 35 -11.04 -11.35 5.15
CA VAL A 35 -10.83 -10.33 6.19
C VAL A 35 -10.17 -10.94 7.43
N ASN A 36 -10.58 -12.14 7.84
CA ASN A 36 -9.99 -12.83 8.98
C ASN A 36 -8.55 -13.29 8.66
N CYS A 37 -8.29 -13.81 7.46
CA CYS A 37 -6.96 -14.22 7.03
C CYS A 37 -6.01 -13.01 6.96
N TYR A 38 -6.49 -11.89 6.40
CA TYR A 38 -5.75 -10.63 6.43
C TYR A 38 -5.54 -10.14 7.87
N ARG A 39 -6.57 -10.18 8.73
CA ARG A 39 -6.47 -9.80 10.14
C ARG A 39 -5.47 -10.68 10.88
N THR A 40 -5.46 -11.99 10.66
CA THR A 40 -4.49 -12.92 11.25
C THR A 40 -3.09 -12.67 10.72
N LEU A 41 -2.93 -12.34 9.44
CA LEU A 41 -1.63 -11.96 8.88
C LEU A 41 -1.13 -10.63 9.48
N TRP A 42 -2.04 -9.67 9.70
CA TRP A 42 -1.72 -8.30 10.13
C TRP A 42 -1.65 -8.12 11.67
N MET A 43 -2.42 -8.89 12.42
CA MET A 43 -2.52 -8.84 13.90
C MET A 43 -2.00 -10.10 14.58
N GLY A 44 -1.80 -11.21 13.87
CA GLY A 44 -1.46 -12.49 14.48
C GLY A 44 -0.01 -12.60 14.94
N SER A 45 0.88 -11.70 14.52
CA SER A 45 2.28 -11.72 14.96
C SER A 45 2.88 -10.33 15.08
N ARG A 46 3.39 -10.01 16.28
CA ARG A 46 4.15 -8.78 16.58
C ARG A 46 5.34 -8.59 15.64
N THR A 47 5.92 -9.71 15.17
CA THR A 47 7.03 -9.73 14.22
C THR A 47 6.61 -9.20 12.85
N VAL A 48 5.43 -9.58 12.35
CA VAL A 48 4.93 -9.14 11.04
C VAL A 48 4.61 -7.65 11.06
N GLN A 49 4.02 -7.17 12.16
CA GLN A 49 3.79 -5.73 12.38
C GLN A 49 5.08 -4.93 12.41
N GLY A 50 6.12 -5.45 13.09
CA GLY A 50 7.44 -4.83 13.11
C GLY A 50 8.05 -4.75 11.71
N ILE A 51 8.03 -5.84 10.95
CA ILE A 51 8.56 -5.89 9.59
C ILE A 51 7.85 -4.89 8.68
N PHE A 52 6.51 -4.91 8.63
CA PHE A 52 5.74 -3.96 7.81
C PHE A 52 5.93 -2.51 8.25
N GLY A 53 6.01 -2.25 9.56
CA GLY A 53 6.31 -0.91 10.08
C GLY A 53 7.69 -0.42 9.66
N THR A 54 8.71 -1.27 9.75
CA THR A 54 10.05 -0.97 9.25
C THR A 54 10.03 -0.69 7.75
N PHE A 55 9.33 -1.49 6.95
CA PHE A 55 9.19 -1.26 5.51
C PHE A 55 8.51 0.07 5.21
N LEU A 56 7.45 0.42 5.92
CA LEU A 56 6.78 1.71 5.77
C LEU A 56 7.72 2.88 6.05
N VAL A 57 8.49 2.80 7.14
CA VAL A 57 9.50 3.83 7.48
C VAL A 57 10.55 3.93 6.37
N LEU A 58 11.02 2.79 5.83
CA LEU A 58 11.95 2.77 4.71
C LEU A 58 11.35 3.37 3.44
N GLN A 59 10.06 3.13 3.17
CA GLN A 59 9.33 3.70 2.03
C GLN A 59 9.22 5.22 2.14
N VAL A 60 8.86 5.73 3.32
CA VAL A 60 8.82 7.17 3.62
C VAL A 60 10.21 7.79 3.48
N TRP A 61 11.22 7.14 4.05
CA TRP A 61 12.60 7.62 3.99
C TRP A 61 13.13 7.66 2.55
N ALA A 62 12.93 6.59 1.77
CA ALA A 62 13.34 6.50 0.38
C ALA A 62 12.60 7.52 -0.52
N PHE A 63 11.32 7.75 -0.25
CA PHE A 63 10.54 8.78 -0.94
C PHE A 63 11.08 10.17 -0.64
N GLY A 64 11.31 10.48 0.65
CA GLY A 64 11.88 11.76 1.08
C GLY A 64 13.29 12.00 0.53
N ASP A 65 14.16 10.99 0.53
CA ASP A 65 15.50 11.07 -0.06
C ASP A 65 15.45 11.32 -1.57
N SER A 66 14.55 10.63 -2.27
CA SER A 66 14.35 10.83 -3.72
C SER A 66 13.83 12.24 -4.02
N MET A 67 12.86 12.74 -3.26
CA MET A 67 12.32 14.09 -3.40
C MET A 67 13.38 15.17 -3.14
N ARG A 68 14.12 15.07 -2.02
CA ARG A 68 15.22 16.00 -1.72
C ARG A 68 16.29 16.01 -2.80
N THR A 69 16.61 14.84 -3.35
CA THR A 69 17.62 14.75 -4.41
C THR A 69 17.09 15.31 -5.72
N LEU A 70 15.81 15.15 -6.03
CA LEU A 70 15.19 15.76 -7.22
C LEU A 70 15.16 17.28 -7.12
N GLU A 71 14.83 17.83 -5.96
CA GLU A 71 14.84 19.28 -5.72
C GLU A 71 16.26 19.86 -5.89
N ARG A 72 17.26 19.25 -5.26
CA ARG A 72 18.67 19.66 -5.40
C ARG A 72 19.21 19.55 -6.82
N LEU A 73 18.74 18.57 -7.59
CA LEU A 73 19.16 18.41 -8.98
C LEU A 73 18.46 19.42 -9.90
N LYS A 74 17.20 19.78 -9.61
CA LYS A 74 16.45 20.82 -10.33
C LYS A 74 17.05 22.22 -10.14
N ASP A 75 17.51 22.54 -8.92
CA ASP A 75 18.19 23.81 -8.63
C ASP A 75 19.53 23.94 -9.40
N LYS A 76 20.22 22.82 -9.61
CA LYS A 76 21.44 22.73 -10.42
C LYS A 76 21.16 22.84 -11.92
N GLU A 77 20.08 22.21 -12.39
CA GLU A 77 19.60 22.29 -13.78
C GLU A 77 19.30 23.74 -14.18
N THR A 78 18.74 24.54 -13.25
CA THR A 78 18.40 25.95 -13.47
C THR A 78 19.63 26.87 -13.50
N SER A 79 20.74 26.44 -12.89
CA SER A 79 21.95 27.28 -12.73
C SER A 79 23.08 26.96 -13.73
N ASN A 80 23.00 25.84 -14.45
CA ASN A 80 24.03 25.40 -15.39
C ASN A 80 23.37 24.90 -16.68
N ASP A 81 23.43 25.71 -17.73
CA ASP A 81 22.82 25.45 -19.05
C ASP A 81 23.48 24.29 -19.84
N ILE A 82 24.48 23.63 -19.24
CA ILE A 82 25.15 22.44 -19.77
C ILE A 82 24.99 21.30 -18.77
N VAL A 83 23.78 20.75 -18.70
CA VAL A 83 23.52 19.52 -17.95
C VAL A 83 24.21 18.37 -18.69
N SER A 84 25.20 17.74 -18.05
CA SER A 84 25.83 16.54 -18.60
C SER A 84 24.78 15.44 -18.79
N VAL A 85 24.86 14.68 -19.89
CA VAL A 85 24.03 13.48 -20.14
C VAL A 85 24.04 12.51 -18.94
N MET A 86 25.13 12.51 -18.16
CA MET A 86 25.24 11.71 -16.93
C MET A 86 24.32 12.23 -15.81
N GLU A 87 24.19 13.54 -15.63
CA GLU A 87 23.31 14.14 -14.63
C GLU A 87 21.84 13.96 -15.00
N HIS A 88 21.50 14.10 -16.28
CA HIS A 88 20.14 13.84 -16.77
C HIS A 88 19.71 12.39 -16.50
N ASN A 89 20.59 11.41 -16.75
CA ASN A 89 20.34 10.01 -16.41
C ASN A 89 20.14 9.79 -14.90
N ARG A 90 20.83 10.56 -14.06
CA ARG A 90 20.68 10.49 -12.60
C ARG A 90 19.34 11.06 -12.13
N ILE A 91 18.88 12.15 -12.75
CA ILE A 91 17.56 12.74 -12.51
C ILE A 91 16.46 11.72 -12.84
N LEU A 92 16.49 11.15 -14.05
CA LEU A 92 15.50 10.16 -14.49
C LEU A 92 15.46 8.92 -13.56
N ARG A 93 16.63 8.46 -13.11
CA ARG A 93 16.72 7.36 -12.14
C ARG A 93 16.06 7.70 -10.81
N ASN A 94 16.24 8.92 -10.31
CA ASN A 94 15.66 9.34 -9.05
C ASN A 94 14.16 9.64 -9.16
N GLN A 95 13.69 10.18 -10.28
CA GLN A 95 12.26 10.34 -10.56
C GLN A 95 11.57 8.97 -10.49
N ARG A 96 12.12 7.96 -11.18
CA ARG A 96 11.59 6.59 -11.12
C ARG A 96 11.55 6.04 -9.69
N ASN A 97 12.62 6.20 -8.92
CA ASN A 97 12.64 5.71 -7.53
C ASN A 97 11.62 6.44 -6.65
N ALA A 98 11.41 7.73 -6.88
CA ALA A 98 10.36 8.49 -6.20
C ALA A 98 8.96 7.99 -6.55
N TYR A 99 8.69 7.67 -7.82
CA TYR A 99 7.42 7.09 -8.23
C TYR A 99 7.18 5.71 -7.60
N ILE A 100 8.19 4.83 -7.59
CA ILE A 100 8.08 3.49 -6.98
C ILE A 100 7.81 3.60 -5.47
N SER A 101 8.58 4.41 -4.76
CA SER A 101 8.40 4.60 -3.31
C SER A 101 7.07 5.27 -2.96
N GLY A 102 6.67 6.30 -3.72
CA GLY A 102 5.39 6.98 -3.55
C GLY A 102 4.20 6.09 -3.85
N PHE A 103 4.28 5.26 -4.89
CA PHE A 103 3.22 4.30 -5.22
C PHE A 103 3.08 3.20 -4.16
N GLY A 104 4.18 2.69 -3.61
CA GLY A 104 4.12 1.75 -2.48
C GLY A 104 3.49 2.37 -1.24
N LEU A 105 3.84 3.63 -0.89
CA LEU A 105 3.17 4.35 0.20
C LEU A 105 1.65 4.45 -0.05
N PHE A 106 1.26 4.83 -1.27
CA PHE A 106 -0.15 4.91 -1.65
C PHE A 106 -0.85 3.56 -1.50
N MET A 107 -0.25 2.48 -2.00
CA MET A 107 -0.79 1.13 -1.91
C MET A 107 -0.94 0.66 -0.45
N PHE A 108 0.02 0.99 0.42
CA PHE A 108 -0.10 0.70 1.84
C PHE A 108 -1.33 1.36 2.48
N PHE A 109 -1.55 2.66 2.22
CA PHE A 109 -2.72 3.37 2.72
C PHE A 109 -4.01 2.81 2.13
N LEU A 110 -3.99 2.47 0.85
CA LEU A 110 -5.13 1.89 0.15
C LEU A 110 -5.49 0.50 0.70
N CYS A 111 -4.50 -0.35 1.00
CA CYS A 111 -4.67 -1.60 1.74
C CYS A 111 -5.37 -1.36 3.09
N CYS A 112 -4.83 -0.48 3.92
CA CYS A 112 -5.41 -0.14 5.22
C CYS A 112 -6.87 0.30 5.09
N ARG A 113 -7.16 1.14 4.08
CA ARG A 113 -8.50 1.65 3.80
C ARG A 113 -9.46 0.56 3.34
N LEU A 114 -9.02 -0.32 2.44
CA LEU A 114 -9.83 -1.45 1.95
C LEU A 114 -10.18 -2.40 3.08
N VAL A 115 -9.22 -2.75 3.93
CA VAL A 115 -9.45 -3.64 5.08
C VAL A 115 -10.48 -3.05 6.03
N TYR A 116 -10.37 -1.75 6.33
CA TYR A 116 -11.35 -1.05 7.15
C TYR A 116 -12.75 -1.11 6.52
N LEU A 117 -12.85 -0.81 5.22
CA LEU A 117 -14.13 -0.82 4.51
C LEU A 117 -14.75 -2.22 4.45
N MET A 118 -13.94 -3.25 4.21
CA MET A 118 -14.38 -4.65 4.19
C MET A 118 -14.90 -5.09 5.56
N ASN A 119 -14.23 -4.71 6.67
CA ASN A 119 -14.72 -4.98 8.02
C ASN A 119 -16.06 -4.29 8.27
N LYS A 120 -16.17 -3.00 7.93
CA LYS A 120 -17.42 -2.24 8.12
C LYS A 120 -18.57 -2.88 7.34
N LEU A 121 -18.32 -3.25 6.08
CA LEU A 121 -19.35 -3.85 5.23
C LEU A 121 -19.76 -5.26 5.69
N HIS A 122 -18.83 -6.02 6.27
CA HIS A 122 -19.17 -7.30 6.90
C HIS A 122 -20.10 -7.09 8.10
N GLN A 123 -19.78 -6.15 9.00
CA GLN A 123 -20.59 -5.83 10.17
C GLN A 123 -22.00 -5.35 9.82
N GLU A 124 -22.14 -4.48 8.82
CA GLU A 124 -23.46 -3.98 8.41
C GLU A 124 -24.34 -5.09 7.84
N ARG A 125 -23.77 -6.01 7.02
CA ARG A 125 -24.52 -7.16 6.51
C ARG A 125 -24.91 -8.18 7.59
N GLU A 126 -24.10 -8.33 8.65
CA GLU A 126 -24.49 -9.18 9.78
C GLU A 126 -25.66 -8.58 10.55
N LYS A 127 -25.71 -7.25 10.71
CA LYS A 127 -26.86 -6.56 11.32
C LYS A 127 -28.13 -6.69 10.48
N GLU A 128 -28.03 -6.53 9.15
CA GLU A 128 -29.17 -6.72 8.24
C GLU A 128 -29.78 -8.12 8.40
N LYS A 129 -28.94 -9.17 8.40
CA LYS A 129 -29.40 -10.55 8.61
C LYS A 129 -30.02 -10.78 9.99
N ALA A 130 -29.51 -10.14 11.04
CA ALA A 130 -30.09 -10.24 12.38
C ALA A 130 -31.47 -9.58 12.44
N HIS A 131 -31.63 -8.40 11.82
CA HIS A 131 -32.92 -7.72 11.73
C HIS A 131 -33.97 -8.52 10.94
N GLU A 132 -33.57 -9.15 9.81
CA GLU A 132 -34.45 -10.05 9.05
C GLU A 132 -34.88 -11.28 9.86
N ALA A 133 -33.97 -11.85 10.66
CA ALA A 133 -34.26 -13.03 11.49
C ALA A 133 -35.18 -12.72 12.69
N ASP A 134 -35.12 -11.50 13.23
CA ASP A 134 -36.02 -11.06 14.31
C ASP A 134 -37.42 -10.74 13.76
N GLN A 135 -37.54 -10.08 12.60
CA GLN A 135 -38.85 -9.84 11.98
C GLN A 135 -39.60 -11.14 11.64
N ASN A 136 -38.90 -12.17 11.17
CA ASN A 136 -39.50 -13.45 10.81
C ASN A 136 -39.87 -14.34 12.02
N LYS A 137 -39.60 -13.90 13.25
CA LYS A 137 -40.04 -14.57 14.49
C LYS A 137 -41.31 -13.97 15.09
N ASP A 138 -41.65 -12.74 14.70
CA ASP A 138 -42.81 -12.02 15.20
C ASP A 138 -44.07 -12.24 14.30
N ASP A 139 -43.89 -12.87 13.15
CA ASP A 139 -44.95 -13.36 12.22
C ASP A 139 -45.25 -14.86 12.43
#